data_AF-A0A932VRI1-F1
#
_entry.id   AF-A0A932VRI1-F1
#
_cell.length_a   1.000
_cell.length_b   1.000
_cell.length_c   1.000
_cell.angle_alpha   90.00
_cell.angle_beta   90.00
_cell.angle_gamma   90.00
#
_symmetry.space_group_name_H-M   'P 1'
#
loop_
_entity.id
_entity.type
_entity.pdbx_description
1 polymer ?
#
loop_
_entity_poly.entity_id
_entity_poly.type
_entity_poly.pdbx_seq_one_letter_code
_entity_poly.pdbx_strand_id
1 'polypeptide(L)'
;MVSDKFVGGMSFYHSDGMVAAWKQAKRFAGRAGRIASLPDVIDARLSTKPGAAPWESYFTTTSAEYVGIGRNGKKTLIVAHGIGPMSTLDGIVAAYRYQFDDRERNIKGGRITEQVFRDLEDGKYGEVSVVDLESYCKRHKYPFIQILRASEAITDPVINARYGILAGQYVKAHAEYARQWHRERALTNPENRYGTPVDVFDSYLDRRRNQHLRDGSSGSDPFITSVGCSTAVYWSDEWKIDNGLAVANLLSVGGLRTTSFEGNEGLINEVGIHSWYDGTRLVATRTMDKLRKIHAGVDAHEILHKHWQDFFRPVAKPSEIDFVHLTKIGNKLFTLYPKVGDGMDSYDPEFLVTEAVPVRGPDSFTTTIGGYYGFFKYGEKEVKAIAPPHANAYLFTGEPTFLSEDHHIIPIKFYKVEVDISRRLIKASKIANDFDTLMKYVK
;
A
#
# COMPACT_ATOMS: atom_id res chain seq x y z
N MET A 1 0.29 -12.23 26.92
CA MET A 1 -0.85 -11.32 27.19
C MET A 1 -0.68 -10.09 26.33
N VAL A 2 -1.47 -9.94 25.26
CA VAL A 2 -1.51 -8.67 24.52
C VAL A 2 -2.19 -7.67 25.45
N SER A 3 -1.61 -6.49 25.65
CA SER A 3 -2.11 -5.57 26.67
C SER A 3 -3.62 -5.28 26.47
N ASP A 4 -4.39 -5.37 27.54
CA ASP A 4 -5.80 -4.96 27.61
C ASP A 4 -5.95 -3.43 27.51
N LYS A 5 -4.88 -2.70 27.16
CA LYS A 5 -4.84 -1.23 27.21
C LYS A 5 -5.30 -0.55 25.92
N PHE A 6 -5.44 -1.28 24.81
CA PHE A 6 -5.83 -0.67 23.53
C PHE A 6 -7.34 -0.80 23.27
N VAL A 7 -8.05 0.32 23.44
CA VAL A 7 -9.47 0.47 23.08
C VAL A 7 -9.54 1.15 21.71
N GLY A 8 -9.59 0.35 20.64
CA GLY A 8 -9.63 0.79 19.25
C GLY A 8 -9.40 -0.36 18.27
N GLY A 9 -9.28 -0.05 16.98
CA GLY A 9 -8.85 -1.02 15.97
C GLY A 9 -7.35 -0.91 15.69
N MET A 10 -6.75 -1.99 15.21
CA MET A 10 -5.34 -2.04 14.82
C MET A 10 -5.24 -2.55 13.39
N SER A 11 -4.35 -1.95 12.61
CA SER A 11 -4.06 -2.43 11.26
C SER A 11 -2.96 -3.48 11.24
N PHE A 12 -3.10 -4.44 10.33
CA PHE A 12 -2.20 -5.57 10.10
C PHE A 12 -1.85 -5.60 8.62
N TYR A 13 -0.66 -5.07 8.31
CA TYR A 13 -0.09 -5.15 6.98
C TYR A 13 0.71 -6.44 6.83
N HIS A 14 0.62 -7.08 5.67
CA HIS A 14 1.48 -8.20 5.32
C HIS A 14 1.85 -8.21 3.84
N SER A 15 3.14 -8.37 3.54
CA SER A 15 3.68 -8.47 2.18
C SER A 15 3.23 -9.75 1.47
N ASP A 16 3.10 -10.86 2.21
CA ASP A 16 2.60 -12.14 1.67
C ASP A 16 1.07 -12.14 1.42
N GLY A 17 0.44 -10.96 1.49
CA GLY A 17 -0.93 -10.73 1.05
C GLY A 17 -2.01 -11.15 2.05
N MET A 18 -3.20 -11.43 1.50
CA MET A 18 -4.47 -11.53 2.23
C MET A 18 -4.46 -12.58 3.35
N VAL A 19 -3.98 -13.79 3.07
CA VAL A 19 -4.08 -14.91 4.03
C VAL A 19 -3.28 -14.62 5.30
N ALA A 20 -2.07 -14.10 5.17
CA ALA A 20 -1.20 -13.80 6.31
C ALA A 20 -1.75 -12.60 7.11
N ALA A 21 -2.15 -11.53 6.44
CA ALA A 21 -2.79 -10.37 7.08
C ALA A 21 -4.07 -10.77 7.84
N TRP A 22 -4.91 -11.62 7.22
CA TRP A 22 -6.16 -12.10 7.83
C TRP A 22 -5.93 -12.91 9.09
N LYS A 23 -4.96 -13.84 9.08
CA LYS A 23 -4.63 -14.65 10.26
C LYS A 23 -4.24 -13.78 11.46
N GLN A 24 -3.44 -12.74 11.23
CA GLN A 24 -3.05 -11.80 12.28
C GLN A 24 -4.22 -10.94 12.76
N ALA A 25 -4.95 -10.34 11.82
CA ALA A 25 -6.12 -9.53 12.12
C ALA A 25 -7.17 -10.32 12.92
N LYS A 26 -7.45 -11.57 12.51
CA LYS A 26 -8.41 -12.43 13.20
C LYS A 26 -7.91 -12.86 14.59
N ARG A 27 -6.61 -13.14 14.73
CA ARG A 27 -6.00 -13.44 16.03
C ARG A 27 -6.10 -12.25 16.98
N PHE A 28 -5.90 -11.03 16.49
CA PHE A 28 -6.08 -9.81 17.28
C PHE A 28 -7.54 -9.56 17.67
N ALA A 29 -8.47 -9.70 16.71
CA ALA A 29 -9.90 -9.50 16.93
C ALA A 29 -10.47 -10.45 17.99
N GLY A 30 -9.97 -11.69 18.04
CA GLY A 30 -10.49 -12.71 18.94
C GLY A 30 -11.93 -13.11 18.60
N ARG A 31 -12.65 -13.63 19.60
CA ARG A 31 -14.03 -14.14 19.43
C ARG A 31 -15.09 -13.04 19.42
N ALA A 32 -14.89 -11.98 20.20
CA ALA A 32 -15.85 -10.87 20.35
C ALA A 32 -15.66 -9.75 19.33
N GLY A 33 -14.58 -9.82 18.55
CA GLY A 33 -14.19 -8.81 17.58
C GLY A 33 -14.41 -9.22 16.13
N ARG A 34 -14.04 -8.30 15.24
CA ARG A 34 -14.19 -8.44 13.79
C ARG A 34 -13.09 -7.72 13.02
N ILE A 35 -13.02 -8.04 11.73
CA ILE A 35 -12.24 -7.28 10.75
C ILE A 35 -13.15 -6.16 10.21
N ALA A 36 -12.58 -5.00 9.98
CA ALA A 36 -13.29 -3.78 9.62
C ALA A 36 -13.75 -3.80 8.14
N SER A 37 -14.96 -3.31 7.94
CA SER A 37 -15.51 -2.91 6.65
C SER A 37 -15.09 -1.47 6.31
N LEU A 38 -15.35 -1.03 5.08
CA LEU A 38 -15.06 0.34 4.65
C LEU A 38 -15.80 1.40 5.48
N PRO A 39 -17.10 1.27 5.80
CA PRO A 39 -17.77 2.19 6.72
C PRO A 39 -17.08 2.37 8.07
N ASP A 40 -16.43 1.33 8.62
CA ASP A 40 -15.70 1.44 9.88
C ASP A 40 -14.44 2.31 9.76
N VAL A 41 -13.76 2.23 8.62
CA VAL A 41 -12.61 3.09 8.33
C VAL A 41 -13.08 4.54 8.15
N ILE A 42 -14.20 4.75 7.48
CA ILE A 42 -14.83 6.08 7.35
C ILE A 42 -15.22 6.64 8.72
N ASP A 43 -15.77 5.82 9.59
CA ASP A 43 -16.08 6.19 10.97
C ASP A 43 -14.85 6.62 11.77
N ALA A 44 -13.74 5.87 11.62
CA ALA A 44 -12.48 6.21 12.26
C ALA A 44 -11.89 7.52 11.70
N ARG A 45 -12.01 7.75 10.38
CA ARG A 45 -11.61 9.02 9.74
C ARG A 45 -12.42 10.19 10.28
N LEU A 46 -13.74 10.08 10.34
CA LEU A 46 -14.62 11.11 10.88
C LEU A 46 -14.39 11.37 12.37
N SER A 47 -13.91 10.37 13.11
CA SER A 47 -13.57 10.48 14.53
C SER A 47 -12.16 11.00 14.79
N THR A 48 -11.35 11.23 13.75
CA THR A 48 -9.95 11.66 13.83
C THR A 48 -9.67 12.79 12.83
N LYS A 49 -8.40 13.19 12.70
CA LYS A 49 -7.95 14.26 11.80
C LYS A 49 -6.81 13.75 10.90
N PRO A 50 -6.55 14.39 9.74
CA PRO A 50 -5.32 14.19 8.98
C PRO A 50 -4.08 14.22 9.88
N GLY A 51 -3.10 13.38 9.56
CA GLY A 51 -1.97 13.02 10.42
C GLY A 51 -2.21 11.80 11.31
N ALA A 52 -3.46 11.38 11.52
CA ALA A 52 -3.78 10.11 12.20
C ALA A 52 -3.81 8.93 11.22
N ALA A 53 -3.46 7.73 11.70
CA ALA A 53 -3.38 6.53 10.86
C ALA A 53 -4.63 6.23 9.98
N PRO A 54 -5.89 6.46 10.41
CA PRO A 54 -7.05 6.29 9.53
C PRO A 54 -6.99 7.12 8.24
N TRP A 55 -6.37 8.30 8.28
CA TRP A 55 -6.24 9.22 7.15
C TRP A 55 -4.97 8.98 6.35
N GLU A 56 -3.87 8.57 6.99
CA GLU A 56 -2.55 8.47 6.32
C GLU A 56 -2.26 7.10 5.71
N SER A 57 -3.00 6.06 6.11
CA SER A 57 -2.77 4.69 5.62
C SER A 57 -3.84 4.25 4.63
N TYR A 58 -3.44 3.35 3.72
CA TYR A 58 -4.39 2.57 2.94
C TYR A 58 -4.90 1.37 3.75
N PHE A 59 -6.12 0.93 3.48
CA PHE A 59 -6.71 -0.26 4.09
C PHE A 59 -7.45 -1.09 3.07
N THR A 60 -7.21 -2.39 3.08
CA THR A 60 -8.09 -3.40 2.49
C THR A 60 -9.19 -3.70 3.51
N THR A 61 -10.44 -3.79 3.06
CA THR A 61 -11.60 -3.90 3.95
C THR A 61 -12.39 -5.18 3.67
N THR A 62 -13.26 -5.58 4.59
CA THR A 62 -14.26 -6.64 4.32
C THR A 62 -15.49 -6.12 3.56
N SER A 63 -15.42 -4.90 3.03
CA SER A 63 -16.40 -4.45 2.04
C SER A 63 -15.99 -4.96 0.67
N ALA A 64 -16.98 -5.28 -0.15
CA ALA A 64 -16.75 -5.81 -1.48
C ALA A 64 -17.74 -5.21 -2.48
N GLU A 65 -17.30 -5.12 -3.72
CA GLU A 65 -18.17 -4.86 -4.85
C GLU A 65 -18.29 -6.10 -5.72
N TYR A 66 -19.46 -6.23 -6.33
CA TYR A 66 -19.81 -7.33 -7.20
C TYR A 66 -20.40 -6.79 -8.49
N VAL A 67 -20.00 -7.34 -9.63
CA VAL A 67 -20.51 -6.94 -10.95
C VAL A 67 -21.05 -8.16 -11.68
N GLY A 68 -22.33 -8.11 -12.04
CA GLY A 68 -23.06 -9.23 -12.62
C GLY A 68 -24.27 -8.75 -13.44
N ILE A 69 -25.04 -9.70 -13.94
CA ILE A 69 -26.34 -9.43 -14.56
C ILE A 69 -27.40 -9.52 -13.47
N GLY A 70 -28.09 -8.39 -13.21
CA GLY A 70 -29.16 -8.32 -12.22
C GLY A 70 -30.44 -8.98 -12.71
N ARG A 71 -31.45 -9.11 -11.83
CA ARG A 71 -32.77 -9.66 -12.19
C ARG A 71 -33.46 -8.94 -13.34
N ASN A 72 -33.16 -7.66 -13.52
CA ASN A 72 -33.67 -6.84 -14.62
C ASN A 72 -32.97 -7.11 -15.97
N GLY A 73 -32.03 -8.06 -16.03
CA GLY A 73 -31.26 -8.40 -17.23
C GLY A 73 -30.16 -7.40 -17.58
N LYS A 74 -29.90 -6.39 -16.76
CA LYS A 74 -28.89 -5.35 -16.99
C LYS A 74 -27.65 -5.57 -16.16
N LYS A 75 -26.52 -5.02 -16.61
CA LYS A 75 -25.29 -5.00 -15.80
C LYS A 75 -25.54 -4.19 -14.52
N THR A 76 -25.25 -4.79 -13.39
CA THR A 76 -25.52 -4.25 -12.06
C THR A 76 -24.25 -4.32 -11.21
N LEU A 77 -24.00 -3.26 -10.45
CA LEU A 77 -22.95 -3.21 -9.44
C LEU A 77 -23.60 -3.27 -8.05
N ILE A 78 -23.17 -4.22 -7.23
CA ILE A 78 -23.63 -4.37 -5.84
C ILE A 78 -22.46 -4.07 -4.91
N VAL A 79 -22.65 -3.23 -3.90
CA VAL A 79 -21.69 -3.03 -2.82
C VAL A 79 -22.24 -3.61 -1.52
N ALA A 80 -21.43 -4.45 -0.88
CA ALA A 80 -21.74 -5.05 0.41
C ALA A 80 -20.66 -4.70 1.44
N HIS A 81 -21.05 -4.51 2.70
CA HIS A 81 -20.13 -4.10 3.77
C HIS A 81 -20.10 -5.15 4.88
N GLY A 82 -19.01 -5.93 4.96
CA GLY A 82 -18.84 -6.93 6.02
C GLY A 82 -19.81 -8.11 5.96
N ILE A 83 -20.47 -8.32 4.81
CA ILE A 83 -21.39 -9.43 4.55
C ILE A 83 -21.09 -10.06 3.17
N GLY A 84 -21.74 -11.18 2.87
CA GLY A 84 -21.59 -11.87 1.58
C GLY A 84 -20.35 -12.75 1.49
N PRO A 85 -20.07 -13.36 0.32
CA PRO A 85 -18.98 -14.32 0.15
C PRO A 85 -17.60 -13.71 0.47
N MET A 86 -17.39 -12.43 0.17
CA MET A 86 -16.12 -11.75 0.40
C MET A 86 -15.92 -11.26 1.86
N SER A 87 -16.85 -11.57 2.77
CA SER A 87 -16.72 -11.22 4.20
C SER A 87 -15.94 -12.24 5.04
N THR A 88 -15.53 -13.36 4.42
CA THR A 88 -14.79 -14.45 5.07
C THR A 88 -13.53 -14.81 4.28
N LEU A 89 -12.49 -15.31 4.96
CA LEU A 89 -11.27 -15.72 4.27
C LEU A 89 -11.53 -16.82 3.24
N ASP A 90 -12.33 -17.82 3.59
CA ASP A 90 -12.62 -18.94 2.69
C ASP A 90 -13.35 -18.47 1.43
N GLY A 91 -14.32 -17.57 1.56
CA GLY A 91 -15.02 -17.02 0.40
C GLY A 91 -14.13 -16.09 -0.44
N ILE A 92 -13.25 -15.31 0.19
CA ILE A 92 -12.24 -14.49 -0.52
C ILE A 92 -11.29 -15.39 -1.32
N VAL A 93 -10.73 -16.44 -0.69
CA VAL A 93 -9.82 -17.40 -1.34
C VAL A 93 -10.55 -18.13 -2.48
N ALA A 94 -11.79 -18.56 -2.27
CA ALA A 94 -12.59 -19.21 -3.30
C ALA A 94 -12.83 -18.29 -4.50
N ALA A 95 -13.16 -17.01 -4.26
CA ALA A 95 -13.41 -16.06 -5.33
C ALA A 95 -12.14 -15.70 -6.11
N TYR A 96 -11.02 -15.46 -5.42
CA TYR A 96 -9.74 -15.11 -6.06
C TYR A 96 -8.96 -16.32 -6.57
N ARG A 97 -9.43 -17.55 -6.35
CA ARG A 97 -8.82 -18.77 -6.88
C ARG A 97 -8.50 -18.67 -8.36
N TYR A 98 -9.40 -18.05 -9.13
CA TYR A 98 -9.23 -17.79 -10.56
C TYR A 98 -7.95 -17.00 -10.88
N GLN A 99 -7.51 -16.09 -10.00
CA GLN A 99 -6.32 -15.28 -10.24
C GLN A 99 -5.03 -16.01 -9.94
N PHE A 100 -4.97 -16.86 -8.91
CA PHE A 100 -3.70 -17.46 -8.45
C PHE A 100 -3.48 -18.91 -8.87
N ASP A 101 -4.55 -19.67 -9.16
CA ASP A 101 -4.44 -21.02 -9.72
C ASP A 101 -4.15 -20.99 -11.24
N ASP A 102 -4.56 -19.93 -11.93
CA ASP A 102 -4.33 -19.75 -13.36
C ASP A 102 -3.53 -18.45 -13.61
N ARG A 103 -2.20 -18.57 -13.53
CA ARG A 103 -1.28 -17.44 -13.74
C ARG A 103 -1.23 -16.93 -15.18
N GLU A 104 -1.79 -17.70 -16.13
CA GLU A 104 -1.89 -17.31 -17.54
C GLU A 104 -3.17 -16.49 -17.80
N ARG A 105 -4.18 -16.58 -16.90
CA ARG A 105 -5.47 -15.91 -17.07
C ARG A 105 -5.73 -14.85 -16.00
N ASN A 106 -5.50 -13.62 -16.44
CA ASN A 106 -6.40 -12.49 -16.19
C ASN A 106 -6.56 -12.02 -14.73
N ILE A 107 -5.80 -10.99 -14.35
CA ILE A 107 -5.83 -10.27 -13.06
C ILE A 107 -7.11 -9.41 -12.82
N LYS A 108 -8.23 -9.74 -13.48
CA LYS A 108 -9.46 -8.91 -13.54
C LYS A 108 -10.51 -9.37 -12.52
N GLY A 109 -10.18 -9.24 -11.24
CA GLY A 109 -11.06 -9.53 -10.09
C GLY A 109 -11.33 -11.02 -9.83
N GLY A 110 -12.02 -11.33 -8.72
CA GLY A 110 -12.45 -12.69 -8.37
C GLY A 110 -13.70 -13.13 -9.14
N ARG A 111 -14.16 -14.37 -8.91
CA ARG A 111 -15.38 -14.94 -9.52
C ARG A 111 -16.32 -15.52 -8.47
N ILE A 112 -17.60 -15.29 -8.64
CA ILE A 112 -18.68 -15.96 -7.91
C ILE A 112 -19.71 -16.47 -8.91
N THR A 113 -20.58 -17.39 -8.49
CA THR A 113 -21.66 -17.86 -9.36
C THR A 113 -22.73 -16.78 -9.52
N GLU A 114 -23.44 -16.81 -10.64
CA GLU A 114 -24.61 -15.95 -10.87
C GLU A 114 -25.66 -16.09 -9.75
N GLN A 115 -25.87 -17.30 -9.22
CA GLN A 115 -26.80 -17.52 -8.12
C GLN A 115 -26.36 -16.76 -6.85
N VAL A 116 -25.06 -16.77 -6.51
CA VAL A 116 -24.55 -16.03 -5.35
C VAL A 116 -24.71 -14.52 -5.57
N PHE A 117 -24.53 -14.03 -6.81
CA PHE A 117 -24.78 -12.63 -7.15
C PHE A 117 -26.26 -12.25 -6.97
N ARG A 118 -27.20 -13.07 -7.45
CA ARG A 118 -28.64 -12.86 -7.25
C ARG A 118 -29.03 -12.93 -5.78
N ASP A 119 -28.40 -13.82 -5.01
CA ASP A 119 -28.62 -13.93 -3.57
C ASP A 119 -28.16 -12.68 -2.81
N LEU A 120 -27.09 -12.01 -3.28
CA LEU A 120 -26.68 -10.69 -2.79
C LEU A 120 -27.70 -9.62 -3.14
N GLU A 121 -28.15 -9.58 -4.39
CA GLU A 121 -29.18 -8.63 -4.87
C GLU A 121 -30.48 -8.77 -4.07
N ASP A 122 -30.86 -10.00 -3.72
CA ASP A 122 -32.05 -10.33 -2.92
C ASP A 122 -31.89 -10.03 -1.41
N GLY A 123 -30.71 -9.61 -0.98
CA GLY A 123 -30.42 -9.31 0.42
C GLY A 123 -30.31 -10.56 1.31
N LYS A 124 -30.09 -11.77 0.77
CA LYS A 124 -29.97 -12.99 1.58
C LYS A 124 -28.81 -12.96 2.57
N TYR A 125 -27.80 -12.15 2.30
CA TYR A 125 -26.65 -11.93 3.17
C TYR A 125 -26.79 -10.72 4.09
N GLY A 126 -27.86 -9.94 3.94
CA GLY A 126 -28.04 -8.62 4.56
C GLY A 126 -28.21 -7.51 3.52
N GLU A 127 -28.32 -6.27 4.02
CA GLU A 127 -28.54 -5.09 3.18
C GLU A 127 -27.32 -4.75 2.31
N VAL A 128 -27.59 -4.45 1.04
CA VAL A 128 -26.58 -4.08 0.05
C VAL A 128 -26.98 -2.80 -0.68
N SER A 129 -26.02 -2.08 -1.23
CA SER A 129 -26.27 -0.99 -2.17
C SER A 129 -26.24 -1.53 -3.60
N VAL A 130 -27.26 -1.22 -4.40
CA VAL A 130 -27.38 -1.65 -5.80
C VAL A 130 -27.30 -0.43 -6.71
N VAL A 131 -26.41 -0.47 -7.70
CA VAL A 131 -26.15 0.60 -8.66
C VAL A 131 -26.39 0.07 -10.07
N ASP A 132 -27.18 0.79 -10.86
CA ASP A 132 -27.29 0.58 -12.31
C ASP A 132 -25.95 0.95 -12.96
N LEU A 133 -25.18 -0.09 -13.34
CA LEU A 133 -23.83 0.08 -13.85
C LEU A 133 -23.81 0.71 -15.24
N GLU A 134 -24.78 0.39 -16.10
CA GLU A 134 -24.85 0.93 -17.46
C GLU A 134 -25.15 2.43 -17.43
N SER A 135 -26.07 2.85 -16.57
CA SER A 135 -26.37 4.26 -16.34
C SER A 135 -25.17 4.98 -15.72
N TYR A 136 -24.47 4.34 -14.76
CA TYR A 136 -23.28 4.92 -14.13
C TYR A 136 -22.14 5.14 -15.12
N CYS A 137 -21.85 4.16 -15.97
CA CYS A 137 -20.75 4.26 -16.94
C CYS A 137 -20.91 5.41 -17.96
N LYS A 138 -22.12 5.94 -18.12
CA LYS A 138 -22.41 7.11 -18.98
C LYS A 138 -22.22 8.45 -18.27
N ARG A 139 -22.06 8.45 -16.94
CA ARG A 139 -21.98 9.67 -16.13
C ARG A 139 -20.65 10.41 -16.30
N HIS A 140 -19.56 9.68 -16.45
CA HIS A 140 -18.20 10.21 -16.53
C HIS A 140 -17.52 9.70 -17.79
N LYS A 141 -16.54 10.46 -18.32
CA LYS A 141 -15.71 9.98 -19.43
C LYS A 141 -14.93 8.71 -19.06
N TYR A 142 -14.50 8.63 -17.79
CA TYR A 142 -13.73 7.50 -17.27
C TYR A 142 -14.26 7.07 -15.88
N PRO A 143 -15.39 6.33 -15.81
CA PRO A 143 -16.18 6.15 -14.58
C PRO A 143 -15.42 5.58 -13.38
N PHE A 144 -14.40 4.75 -13.60
CA PHE A 144 -13.64 4.10 -12.53
C PHE A 144 -12.20 4.60 -12.38
N ILE A 145 -11.81 5.67 -13.08
CA ILE A 145 -10.53 6.37 -12.84
C ILE A 145 -10.72 7.88 -12.70
N GLN A 146 -11.96 8.36 -12.72
CA GLN A 146 -12.30 9.76 -12.54
C GLN A 146 -11.85 10.25 -11.16
N ILE A 147 -11.28 11.45 -11.13
CA ILE A 147 -11.04 12.22 -9.91
C ILE A 147 -12.20 13.20 -9.77
N LEU A 148 -12.85 13.18 -8.61
CA LEU A 148 -14.09 13.89 -8.33
C LEU A 148 -13.86 15.05 -7.37
N ARG A 149 -14.52 16.16 -7.66
CA ARG A 149 -14.74 17.26 -6.73
C ARG A 149 -15.71 16.87 -5.63
N ALA A 150 -15.75 17.63 -4.55
CA ALA A 150 -16.64 17.36 -3.42
C ALA A 150 -18.13 17.38 -3.83
N SER A 151 -18.52 18.32 -4.70
CA SER A 151 -19.90 18.42 -5.23
C SER A 151 -20.28 17.26 -6.14
N GLU A 152 -19.32 16.70 -6.87
CA GLU A 152 -19.53 15.52 -7.71
C GLU A 152 -19.62 14.26 -6.85
N ALA A 153 -18.67 14.10 -5.91
CA ALA A 153 -18.57 12.93 -5.04
C ALA A 153 -19.81 12.74 -4.14
N ILE A 154 -20.42 13.83 -3.65
CA ILE A 154 -21.60 13.73 -2.76
C ILE A 154 -22.84 13.15 -3.48
N THR A 155 -22.90 13.27 -4.81
CA THR A 155 -24.03 12.77 -5.63
C THR A 155 -23.63 11.58 -6.50
N ASP A 156 -22.41 11.07 -6.36
CA ASP A 156 -21.93 9.93 -7.13
C ASP A 156 -22.43 8.62 -6.48
N PRO A 157 -23.22 7.79 -7.21
CA PRO A 157 -23.86 6.63 -6.64
C PRO A 157 -22.88 5.53 -6.23
N VAL A 158 -21.74 5.38 -6.93
CA VAL A 158 -20.71 4.39 -6.58
C VAL A 158 -19.94 4.84 -5.35
N ILE A 159 -19.55 6.11 -5.28
CA ILE A 159 -18.90 6.67 -4.09
C ILE A 159 -19.80 6.54 -2.85
N ASN A 160 -21.08 6.90 -2.99
CA ASN A 160 -22.05 6.77 -1.90
C ASN A 160 -22.25 5.31 -1.48
N ALA A 161 -22.39 4.39 -2.44
CA ALA A 161 -22.50 2.96 -2.16
C ALA A 161 -21.26 2.40 -1.45
N ARG A 162 -20.05 2.90 -1.76
CA ARG A 162 -18.80 2.44 -1.15
C ARG A 162 -18.56 3.01 0.25
N TYR A 163 -18.81 4.30 0.46
CA TYR A 163 -18.66 4.93 1.78
C TYR A 163 -19.81 4.61 2.75
N GLY A 164 -20.94 4.12 2.23
CA GLY A 164 -22.10 3.74 3.02
C GLY A 164 -22.84 4.95 3.59
N ILE A 165 -23.56 4.74 4.69
CA ILE A 165 -24.49 5.73 5.28
C ILE A 165 -23.84 7.07 5.67
N LEU A 166 -22.52 7.11 5.83
CA LEU A 166 -21.77 8.30 6.23
C LEU A 166 -21.09 9.03 5.06
N ALA A 167 -21.34 8.61 3.81
CA ALA A 167 -20.72 9.18 2.62
C ALA A 167 -20.78 10.72 2.60
N GLY A 168 -21.98 11.29 2.82
CA GLY A 168 -22.16 12.75 2.81
C GLY A 168 -21.39 13.47 3.92
N GLN A 169 -21.27 12.88 5.11
CA GLN A 169 -20.48 13.46 6.21
C GLN A 169 -18.99 13.39 5.90
N TYR A 170 -18.54 12.25 5.38
CA TYR A 170 -17.15 12.03 4.99
C TYR A 170 -16.70 12.98 3.88
N VAL A 171 -17.49 13.11 2.81
CA VAL A 171 -17.21 14.03 1.69
C VAL A 171 -17.08 15.47 2.19
N LYS A 172 -17.98 15.93 3.06
CA LYS A 172 -17.92 17.29 3.64
C LYS A 172 -16.68 17.49 4.51
N ALA A 173 -16.36 16.51 5.37
CA ALA A 173 -15.18 16.57 6.22
C ALA A 173 -13.88 16.59 5.39
N HIS A 174 -13.77 15.72 4.39
CA HIS A 174 -12.61 15.69 3.50
C HIS A 174 -12.48 17.01 2.70
N ALA A 175 -13.58 17.55 2.18
CA ALA A 175 -13.54 18.84 1.48
C ALA A 175 -12.99 19.97 2.38
N GLU A 176 -13.33 19.98 3.67
CA GLU A 176 -12.76 20.97 4.59
C GLU A 176 -11.26 20.77 4.81
N TYR A 177 -10.80 19.53 4.97
CA TYR A 177 -9.37 19.25 5.08
C TYR A 177 -8.60 19.57 3.80
N ALA A 178 -9.19 19.31 2.63
CA ALA A 178 -8.60 19.69 1.35
C ALA A 178 -8.49 21.22 1.23
N ARG A 179 -9.53 21.98 1.59
CA ARG A 179 -9.48 23.45 1.64
C ARG A 179 -8.39 23.95 2.58
N GLN A 180 -8.29 23.38 3.78
CA GLN A 180 -7.23 23.72 4.72
C GLN A 180 -5.84 23.48 4.11
N TRP A 181 -5.63 22.31 3.53
CA TRP A 181 -4.38 21.98 2.86
C TRP A 181 -4.03 22.96 1.73
N HIS A 182 -5.01 23.36 0.90
CA HIS A 182 -4.79 24.39 -0.11
C HIS A 182 -4.36 25.73 0.52
N ARG A 183 -5.01 26.20 1.60
CA ARG A 183 -4.61 27.43 2.31
C ARG A 183 -3.15 27.36 2.78
N GLU A 184 -2.74 26.24 3.36
CA GLU A 184 -1.36 26.03 3.81
C GLU A 184 -0.38 26.00 2.64
N ARG A 185 -0.71 25.33 1.55
CA ARG A 185 0.14 25.22 0.35
C ARG A 185 0.30 26.51 -0.43
N ALA A 186 -0.67 27.42 -0.36
CA ALA A 186 -0.57 28.76 -0.96
C ALA A 186 0.59 29.59 -0.37
N LEU A 187 0.97 29.29 0.87
CA LEU A 187 2.02 30.00 1.62
C LEU A 187 3.41 29.40 1.45
N THR A 188 3.52 28.25 0.77
CA THR A 188 4.77 27.51 0.61
C THR A 188 5.11 27.37 -0.86
N ASN A 189 6.29 27.84 -1.28
CA ASN A 189 6.82 27.56 -2.60
C ASN A 189 7.60 26.24 -2.57
N PRO A 190 7.39 25.31 -3.53
CA PRO A 190 8.26 24.15 -3.70
C PRO A 190 9.68 24.56 -4.09
N GLU A 191 10.66 23.68 -3.84
CA GLU A 191 12.04 23.86 -4.30
C GLU A 191 12.15 23.62 -5.81
N ASN A 192 12.99 24.39 -6.50
CA ASN A 192 13.34 24.16 -7.91
C ASN A 192 14.39 23.06 -8.06
N ARG A 193 14.05 21.84 -7.61
CA ARG A 193 14.99 20.71 -7.51
C ARG A 193 15.57 20.29 -8.86
N TYR A 194 14.86 20.56 -9.95
CA TYR A 194 15.24 20.16 -11.31
C TYR A 194 15.92 21.27 -12.11
N GLY A 195 16.20 22.43 -11.51
CA GLY A 195 16.86 23.55 -12.19
C GLY A 195 16.06 24.09 -13.37
N THR A 196 14.72 24.05 -13.31
CA THR A 196 13.85 24.64 -14.32
C THR A 196 14.20 26.13 -14.51
N PRO A 197 14.23 26.66 -15.74
CA PRO A 197 14.47 28.09 -15.98
C PRO A 197 13.59 28.97 -15.09
N VAL A 198 14.19 30.04 -14.54
CA VAL A 198 13.56 30.85 -13.46
C VAL A 198 12.21 31.42 -13.90
N ASP A 199 12.12 31.91 -15.13
CA ASP A 199 10.90 32.44 -15.72
C ASP A 199 9.77 31.40 -15.83
N VAL A 200 10.11 30.17 -16.23
CA VAL A 200 9.17 29.04 -16.29
C VAL A 200 8.74 28.61 -14.89
N PHE A 201 9.70 28.58 -13.96
CA PHE A 201 9.44 28.21 -12.57
C PHE A 201 8.55 29.23 -11.86
N ASP A 202 8.80 30.53 -12.03
CA ASP A 202 7.98 31.61 -11.48
C ASP A 202 6.55 31.56 -12.02
N SER A 203 6.39 31.34 -13.33
CA SER A 203 5.06 31.14 -13.94
C SER A 203 4.31 29.94 -13.34
N TYR A 204 5.01 28.85 -13.06
CA TYR A 204 4.44 27.70 -12.37
C TYR A 204 4.03 28.05 -10.93
N LEU A 205 4.89 28.75 -10.17
CA LEU A 205 4.60 29.16 -8.81
C LEU A 205 3.36 30.05 -8.72
N ASP A 206 3.21 31.00 -9.66
CA ASP A 206 2.05 31.90 -9.70
C ASP A 206 0.76 31.13 -10.00
N ARG A 207 0.75 30.25 -11.01
CA ARG A 207 -0.42 29.40 -11.31
C ARG A 207 -0.79 28.53 -10.12
N ARG A 208 0.20 27.92 -9.48
CA ARG A 208 0.03 27.07 -8.29
C ARG A 208 -0.55 27.88 -7.13
N ARG A 209 0.00 29.05 -6.81
CA ARG A 209 -0.51 29.92 -5.74
C ARG A 209 -1.94 30.36 -6.01
N ASN A 210 -2.24 30.78 -7.24
CA ASN A 210 -3.59 31.18 -7.64
C ASN A 210 -4.59 30.03 -7.50
N GLN A 211 -4.20 28.81 -7.89
CA GLN A 211 -5.01 27.62 -7.63
C GLN A 211 -5.27 27.45 -6.13
N HIS A 212 -4.24 27.40 -5.30
CA HIS A 212 -4.40 27.14 -3.88
C HIS A 212 -5.21 28.23 -3.15
N LEU A 213 -5.10 29.49 -3.56
CA LEU A 213 -5.93 30.56 -3.01
C LEU A 213 -7.41 30.36 -3.36
N ARG A 214 -7.71 30.02 -4.62
CA ARG A 214 -9.08 29.72 -5.08
C ARG A 214 -9.64 28.50 -4.36
N ASP A 215 -8.91 27.40 -4.36
CA ASP A 215 -9.35 26.11 -3.85
C ASP A 215 -9.30 26.05 -2.30
N GLY A 216 -8.59 26.97 -1.63
CA GLY A 216 -8.58 27.13 -0.18
C GLY A 216 -9.71 28.00 0.39
N SER A 217 -10.49 28.67 -0.47
CA SER A 217 -11.61 29.52 -0.05
C SER A 217 -12.77 28.71 0.55
N SER A 218 -13.55 29.28 1.47
CA SER A 218 -14.61 28.56 2.22
C SER A 218 -15.72 27.98 1.34
N GLY A 219 -15.94 28.55 0.15
CA GLY A 219 -16.95 28.10 -0.83
C GLY A 219 -16.38 27.30 -2.00
N SER A 220 -15.10 26.93 -1.98
CA SER A 220 -14.50 26.17 -3.06
C SER A 220 -14.99 24.73 -3.11
N ASP A 221 -14.85 24.14 -4.29
CA ASP A 221 -15.18 22.74 -4.58
C ASP A 221 -13.89 21.96 -4.96
N PRO A 222 -13.07 21.58 -3.95
CA PRO A 222 -11.80 20.92 -4.20
C PRO A 222 -11.99 19.48 -4.69
N PHE A 223 -11.00 18.96 -5.40
CA PHE A 223 -10.89 17.51 -5.65
C PHE A 223 -10.62 16.79 -4.33
N ILE A 224 -11.35 15.72 -4.06
CA ILE A 224 -11.23 14.97 -2.79
C ILE A 224 -11.09 13.46 -2.96
N THR A 225 -11.56 12.88 -4.05
CA THR A 225 -11.53 11.41 -4.17
C THR A 225 -11.35 10.98 -5.60
N SER A 226 -10.68 9.85 -5.81
CA SER A 226 -10.81 9.08 -7.03
C SER A 226 -11.76 7.92 -6.81
N VAL A 227 -12.53 7.58 -7.85
CA VAL A 227 -13.40 6.41 -7.86
C VAL A 227 -12.59 5.10 -7.96
N GLY A 228 -11.29 5.10 -8.29
CA GLY A 228 -10.38 3.92 -8.28
C GLY A 228 -10.85 2.67 -9.09
N CYS A 229 -10.06 1.87 -9.78
CA CYS A 229 -8.62 1.67 -9.98
C CYS A 229 -8.45 1.30 -11.48
N SER A 230 -7.29 1.48 -12.09
CA SER A 230 -7.05 1.14 -13.50
C SER A 230 -7.29 -0.34 -13.85
N THR A 231 -7.37 -1.22 -12.84
CA THR A 231 -7.70 -2.65 -13.00
C THR A 231 -9.21 -2.94 -12.98
N ALA A 232 -10.05 -1.95 -12.67
CA ALA A 232 -11.51 -2.05 -12.78
C ALA A 232 -11.90 -1.98 -14.26
N VAL A 233 -11.80 -3.10 -14.94
CA VAL A 233 -12.03 -3.27 -16.38
C VAL A 233 -13.51 -3.32 -16.79
N TYR A 234 -14.44 -3.27 -15.85
CA TYR A 234 -15.87 -3.54 -16.11
C TYR A 234 -16.57 -2.50 -16.98
N TRP A 235 -15.94 -1.33 -17.15
CA TRP A 235 -16.43 -0.25 -18.02
C TRP A 235 -15.88 -0.31 -19.44
N SER A 236 -14.90 -1.18 -19.72
CA SER A 236 -14.41 -1.38 -21.09
C SER A 236 -15.32 -2.35 -21.84
N ASP A 237 -15.68 -1.97 -23.07
CA ASP A 237 -16.47 -2.82 -23.99
C ASP A 237 -15.76 -4.13 -24.36
N GLU A 238 -14.43 -4.17 -24.21
CA GLU A 238 -13.61 -5.36 -24.45
C GLU A 238 -13.75 -6.40 -23.33
N TRP A 239 -14.36 -6.03 -22.20
CA TRP A 239 -14.50 -6.91 -21.05
C TRP A 239 -15.89 -7.53 -20.95
N LYS A 240 -15.93 -8.86 -20.99
CA LYS A 240 -17.15 -9.65 -20.86
C LYS A 240 -17.11 -10.46 -19.57
N ILE A 241 -18.25 -10.51 -18.87
CA ILE A 241 -18.48 -11.41 -17.75
C ILE A 241 -18.67 -12.80 -18.33
N ASP A 242 -17.93 -13.79 -17.81
CA ASP A 242 -18.07 -15.19 -18.21
C ASP A 242 -19.50 -15.69 -17.93
N ASN A 243 -20.06 -16.50 -18.84
CA ASN A 243 -21.43 -17.01 -18.70
C ASN A 243 -21.62 -17.76 -17.37
N GLY A 244 -22.70 -17.43 -16.64
CA GLY A 244 -23.05 -18.05 -15.36
C GLY A 244 -22.20 -17.57 -14.17
N LEU A 245 -21.30 -16.61 -14.37
CA LEU A 245 -20.48 -16.02 -13.32
C LEU A 245 -20.80 -14.54 -13.11
N ALA A 246 -20.35 -14.03 -11.98
CA ALA A 246 -20.24 -12.62 -11.69
C ALA A 246 -18.86 -12.35 -11.09
N VAL A 247 -18.45 -11.09 -11.10
CA VAL A 247 -17.16 -10.68 -10.56
C VAL A 247 -17.31 -10.18 -9.13
N ALA A 248 -16.28 -10.45 -8.32
CA ALA A 248 -16.21 -10.03 -6.93
C ALA A 248 -14.83 -9.42 -6.64
N ASN A 249 -14.83 -8.25 -6.00
CA ASN A 249 -13.62 -7.58 -5.54
C ASN A 249 -13.78 -7.09 -4.12
N LEU A 250 -12.74 -7.22 -3.31
CA LEU A 250 -12.65 -6.45 -2.08
C LEU A 250 -12.45 -4.97 -2.40
N LEU A 251 -12.96 -4.12 -1.53
CA LEU A 251 -12.74 -2.67 -1.59
C LEU A 251 -11.58 -2.28 -0.68
N SER A 252 -10.73 -1.43 -1.24
CA SER A 252 -9.65 -0.75 -0.54
C SER A 252 -9.90 0.75 -0.52
N VAL A 253 -9.42 1.40 0.53
CA VAL A 253 -9.40 2.85 0.65
C VAL A 253 -7.98 3.31 0.92
N GLY A 254 -7.46 4.18 0.07
CA GLY A 254 -6.13 4.77 0.19
C GLY A 254 -6.06 5.85 1.26
N GLY A 255 -4.85 6.13 1.75
CA GLY A 255 -4.59 7.32 2.57
C GLY A 255 -4.71 8.61 1.76
N LEU A 256 -4.62 9.75 2.46
CA LEU A 256 -4.52 11.05 1.83
C LEU A 256 -3.23 11.15 1.02
N ARG A 257 -3.34 11.64 -0.21
CA ARG A 257 -2.20 11.86 -1.10
C ARG A 257 -2.41 13.13 -1.90
N THR A 258 -1.29 13.76 -2.24
CA THR A 258 -1.27 14.87 -3.19
C THR A 258 -1.26 14.31 -4.60
N THR A 259 -2.20 14.72 -5.43
CA THR A 259 -2.24 14.35 -6.85
C THR A 259 -2.21 15.60 -7.71
N SER A 260 -1.63 15.48 -8.91
CA SER A 260 -1.76 16.48 -9.97
C SER A 260 -2.64 15.89 -11.08
N PHE A 261 -3.68 16.62 -11.50
CA PHE A 261 -4.61 16.20 -12.54
C PHE A 261 -5.09 17.42 -13.33
N GLU A 262 -5.02 17.34 -14.66
CA GLU A 262 -5.42 18.45 -15.57
C GLU A 262 -4.79 19.80 -15.19
N GLY A 263 -3.52 19.78 -14.74
CA GLY A 263 -2.81 20.98 -14.31
C GLY A 263 -3.21 21.54 -12.94
N ASN A 264 -4.07 20.84 -12.19
CA ASN A 264 -4.48 21.19 -10.83
C ASN A 264 -3.86 20.23 -9.80
N GLU A 265 -3.44 20.73 -8.65
CA GLU A 265 -3.10 19.92 -7.48
C GLU A 265 -4.35 19.64 -6.61
N GLY A 266 -4.39 18.51 -5.91
CA GLY A 266 -5.46 18.20 -4.95
C GLY A 266 -5.02 17.25 -3.85
N LEU A 267 -5.60 17.41 -2.66
CA LEU A 267 -5.48 16.44 -1.58
C LEU A 267 -6.64 15.45 -1.70
N ILE A 268 -6.34 14.24 -2.19
CA ILE A 268 -7.36 13.24 -2.46
C ILE A 268 -7.09 11.95 -1.69
N ASN A 269 -8.11 11.10 -1.60
CA ASN A 269 -7.95 9.69 -1.32
C ASN A 269 -8.41 8.87 -2.51
N GLU A 270 -8.00 7.62 -2.58
CA GLU A 270 -8.59 6.65 -3.51
C GLU A 270 -9.55 5.75 -2.74
N VAL A 271 -10.68 5.40 -3.35
CA VAL A 271 -11.47 4.25 -2.94
C VAL A 271 -11.63 3.38 -4.18
N GLY A 272 -11.20 2.14 -4.13
CA GLY A 272 -11.09 1.31 -5.33
C GLY A 272 -11.09 -0.18 -5.00
N ILE A 273 -10.77 -0.99 -6.00
CA ILE A 273 -10.75 -2.45 -5.87
C ILE A 273 -9.36 -2.94 -5.45
N HIS A 274 -9.34 -3.98 -4.62
CA HIS A 274 -8.12 -4.66 -4.17
C HIS A 274 -7.81 -5.86 -5.07
N SER A 275 -6.55 -6.01 -5.48
CA SER A 275 -6.10 -7.17 -6.26
C SER A 275 -5.47 -8.23 -5.35
N TRP A 276 -5.47 -9.50 -5.75
CA TRP A 276 -4.93 -10.59 -4.93
C TRP A 276 -3.43 -10.43 -4.61
N TYR A 277 -2.67 -9.91 -5.57
CA TYR A 277 -1.21 -9.82 -5.54
C TYR A 277 -0.66 -8.65 -4.72
N ASP A 278 -1.53 -7.76 -4.24
CA ASP A 278 -1.12 -6.57 -3.51
C ASP A 278 -0.87 -6.88 -2.04
N GLY A 279 0.12 -6.20 -1.45
CA GLY A 279 0.30 -6.17 -0.01
C GLY A 279 -1.01 -5.78 0.68
N THR A 280 -1.46 -6.57 1.64
CA THR A 280 -2.78 -6.41 2.25
C THR A 280 -2.66 -5.73 3.60
N ARG A 281 -3.48 -4.71 3.86
CA ARG A 281 -3.58 -4.07 5.19
C ARG A 281 -5.01 -4.14 5.72
N LEU A 282 -5.30 -5.09 6.59
CA LEU A 282 -6.61 -5.23 7.24
C LEU A 282 -6.64 -4.46 8.55
N VAL A 283 -7.83 -4.02 8.98
CA VAL A 283 -8.03 -3.48 10.34
C VAL A 283 -8.86 -4.45 11.14
N ALA A 284 -8.47 -4.74 12.37
CA ALA A 284 -9.24 -5.57 13.29
C ALA A 284 -9.54 -4.82 14.59
N THR A 285 -10.72 -5.08 15.14
CA THR A 285 -11.17 -4.58 16.46
C THR A 285 -11.55 -5.76 17.35
N ARG A 286 -11.38 -5.62 18.66
CA ARG A 286 -11.76 -6.62 19.67
C ARG A 286 -13.22 -6.56 20.10
N THR A 287 -13.94 -5.52 19.69
CA THR A 287 -15.35 -5.32 20.00
C THR A 287 -16.16 -5.15 18.72
N MET A 288 -17.48 -5.32 18.83
CA MET A 288 -18.41 -5.02 17.73
C MET A 288 -18.74 -3.52 17.62
N ASP A 289 -18.30 -2.71 18.59
CA ASP A 289 -18.60 -1.28 18.66
C ASP A 289 -18.05 -0.48 17.48
N LYS A 290 -18.54 0.77 17.40
CA LYS A 290 -18.09 1.76 16.44
C LYS A 290 -16.58 2.00 16.52
N LEU A 291 -15.90 1.89 15.38
CA LEU A 291 -14.46 2.08 15.28
C LEU A 291 -14.09 3.56 15.23
N ARG A 292 -13.65 4.13 16.36
CA ARG A 292 -13.31 5.57 16.45
C ARG A 292 -11.84 5.89 16.19
N LYS A 293 -10.94 4.92 16.34
CA LYS A 293 -9.49 5.09 16.19
C LYS A 293 -8.89 3.81 15.61
N ILE A 294 -7.84 3.99 14.80
CA ILE A 294 -7.05 2.89 14.25
C ILE A 294 -5.59 3.14 14.60
N HIS A 295 -4.92 2.17 15.23
CA HIS A 295 -3.47 2.14 15.35
C HIS A 295 -2.88 1.66 14.02
N ALA A 296 -1.79 2.28 13.56
CA ALA A 296 -1.13 1.98 12.27
C ALA A 296 -0.51 0.57 12.16
N GLY A 297 -0.70 -0.26 13.19
CA GLY A 297 0.03 -1.52 13.35
C GLY A 297 1.49 -1.30 13.71
N VAL A 298 2.27 -2.36 13.59
CA VAL A 298 3.72 -2.34 13.75
C VAL A 298 4.37 -2.83 12.46
N ASP A 299 5.48 -2.20 12.09
CA ASP A 299 6.27 -2.60 10.94
C ASP A 299 7.44 -3.49 11.38
N ALA A 300 7.58 -4.67 10.76
CA ALA A 300 8.59 -5.64 11.15
C ALA A 300 10.03 -5.16 10.86
N HIS A 301 10.23 -4.39 9.79
CA HIS A 301 11.53 -3.78 9.50
C HIS A 301 11.86 -2.69 10.52
N GLU A 302 10.89 -1.84 10.88
CA GLU A 302 11.10 -0.85 11.94
C GLU A 302 11.41 -1.49 13.29
N ILE A 303 10.67 -2.54 13.67
CA ILE A 303 10.93 -3.30 14.90
C ILE A 303 12.36 -3.86 14.86
N LEU A 304 12.74 -4.50 13.75
CA LEU A 304 14.07 -5.06 13.58
C LEU A 304 15.14 -3.98 13.72
N HIS A 305 14.99 -2.84 13.06
CA HIS A 305 15.97 -1.75 13.11
C HIS A 305 16.08 -1.11 14.51
N LYS A 306 14.97 -0.98 15.23
CA LYS A 306 14.94 -0.38 16.57
C LYS A 306 15.40 -1.34 17.68
N HIS A 307 15.19 -2.64 17.50
CA HIS A 307 15.35 -3.67 18.54
C HIS A 307 16.18 -4.88 18.07
N TRP A 308 17.09 -4.69 17.11
CA TRP A 308 17.85 -5.78 16.47
C TRP A 308 18.55 -6.71 17.47
N GLN A 309 18.97 -6.21 18.63
CA GLN A 309 19.63 -6.99 19.67
C GLN A 309 18.76 -8.18 20.16
N ASP A 310 17.44 -8.02 20.18
CA ASP A 310 16.48 -9.03 20.64
C ASP A 310 16.29 -10.18 19.62
N PHE A 311 16.77 -9.96 18.39
CA PHE A 311 16.48 -10.80 17.23
C PHE A 311 17.65 -11.67 16.77
N PHE A 312 18.80 -11.62 17.45
CA PHE A 312 19.87 -12.57 17.18
C PHE A 312 19.52 -13.98 17.60
N ARG A 313 19.88 -14.93 16.75
CA ARG A 313 19.80 -16.38 17.01
C ARG A 313 21.17 -17.02 16.75
N PRO A 314 21.57 -18.02 17.55
CA PRO A 314 22.82 -18.73 17.33
C PRO A 314 22.81 -19.44 15.96
N VAL A 315 23.95 -19.47 15.30
CA VAL A 315 24.17 -20.23 14.06
C VAL A 315 24.77 -21.59 14.42
N ALA A 316 24.05 -22.67 14.10
CA ALA A 316 24.48 -24.02 14.47
C ALA A 316 25.78 -24.46 13.78
N LYS A 317 26.01 -24.01 12.54
CA LYS A 317 27.21 -24.28 11.75
C LYS A 317 27.63 -23.00 11.02
N PRO A 318 28.50 -22.16 11.64
CA PRO A 318 29.01 -20.97 10.98
C PRO A 318 29.79 -21.36 9.72
N SER A 319 29.57 -20.62 8.63
CA SER A 319 30.32 -20.75 7.38
C SER A 319 31.14 -19.49 7.15
N GLU A 320 32.28 -19.62 6.50
CA GLU A 320 33.09 -18.47 6.11
C GLU A 320 32.31 -17.53 5.19
N ILE A 321 32.57 -16.24 5.36
CA ILE A 321 32.00 -15.17 4.55
C ILE A 321 33.11 -14.66 3.62
N ASP A 322 32.93 -14.86 2.32
CA ASP A 322 33.90 -14.49 1.29
C ASP A 322 33.79 -13.01 0.90
N PHE A 323 32.65 -12.59 0.36
CA PHE A 323 32.42 -11.22 -0.08
C PHE A 323 30.97 -10.81 0.18
N VAL A 324 30.75 -9.68 0.86
CA VAL A 324 29.40 -9.29 1.33
C VAL A 324 29.03 -7.85 1.05
N HIS A 325 27.74 -7.66 0.79
CA HIS A 325 27.13 -6.34 0.83
C HIS A 325 26.86 -5.95 2.28
N LEU A 326 27.23 -4.73 2.65
CA LEU A 326 26.97 -4.14 3.96
C LEU A 326 25.72 -3.25 3.93
N THR A 327 25.06 -3.17 5.08
CA THR A 327 24.03 -2.19 5.39
C THR A 327 24.29 -1.55 6.76
N LYS A 328 23.53 -0.51 7.09
CA LYS A 328 23.62 0.18 8.38
C LYS A 328 22.31 0.08 9.15
N ILE A 329 22.43 -0.18 10.45
CA ILE A 329 21.38 0.06 11.43
C ILE A 329 21.94 1.01 12.49
N GLY A 330 21.44 2.24 12.52
CA GLY A 330 22.04 3.31 13.34
C GLY A 330 23.50 3.53 12.96
N ASN A 331 24.41 3.38 13.93
CA ASN A 331 25.85 3.52 13.74
C ASN A 331 26.59 2.17 13.58
N LYS A 332 25.87 1.05 13.47
CA LYS A 332 26.45 -0.28 13.33
C LYS A 332 26.34 -0.77 11.89
N LEU A 333 27.36 -1.50 11.45
CA LEU A 333 27.41 -2.16 10.15
C LEU A 333 26.94 -3.60 10.30
N PHE A 334 26.17 -4.05 9.32
CA PHE A 334 25.72 -5.43 9.20
C PHE A 334 26.00 -5.93 7.80
N THR A 335 26.25 -7.22 7.64
CA THR A 335 26.13 -7.85 6.32
C THR A 335 24.66 -7.91 5.93
N LEU A 336 24.36 -7.98 4.64
CA LEU A 336 23.03 -8.29 4.12
C LEU A 336 22.88 -9.77 3.86
N TYR A 337 21.64 -10.24 3.99
CA TYR A 337 21.26 -11.54 3.47
C TYR A 337 21.57 -11.63 1.97
N PRO A 338 22.27 -12.68 1.50
CA PRO A 338 22.58 -12.86 0.09
C PRO A 338 21.32 -12.83 -0.76
N LYS A 339 21.34 -12.06 -1.85
CA LYS A 339 20.29 -12.07 -2.86
C LYS A 339 20.44 -13.29 -3.78
N VAL A 340 19.36 -13.65 -4.45
CA VAL A 340 19.35 -14.76 -5.41
C VAL A 340 19.49 -14.18 -6.82
N GLY A 341 20.60 -14.53 -7.49
CA GLY A 341 20.86 -14.11 -8.86
C GLY A 341 21.04 -12.60 -9.03
N ASP A 342 20.80 -12.15 -10.25
CA ASP A 342 20.91 -10.74 -10.63
C ASP A 342 19.59 -10.03 -10.32
N GLY A 343 19.63 -9.10 -9.37
CA GLY A 343 18.41 -8.50 -8.85
C GLY A 343 18.67 -7.45 -7.77
N MET A 344 17.57 -7.02 -7.15
CA MET A 344 17.62 -6.10 -6.02
C MET A 344 18.09 -6.80 -4.76
N ASP A 345 18.70 -6.02 -3.86
CA ASP A 345 19.02 -6.50 -2.53
C ASP A 345 17.75 -6.74 -1.70
N SER A 346 17.85 -7.67 -0.75
CA SER A 346 16.79 -7.89 0.23
C SER A 346 16.70 -6.76 1.26
N TYR A 347 17.79 -6.01 1.45
CA TYR A 347 18.01 -5.03 2.52
C TYR A 347 17.82 -5.58 3.95
N ASP A 348 17.62 -6.89 4.12
CA ASP A 348 17.56 -7.53 5.43
C ASP A 348 18.99 -7.69 6.00
N PRO A 349 19.29 -7.13 7.18
CA PRO A 349 20.57 -7.33 7.85
C PRO A 349 20.71 -8.76 8.40
N GLU A 350 21.90 -9.34 8.30
CA GLU A 350 22.18 -10.72 8.71
C GLU A 350 23.19 -10.81 9.87
N PHE A 351 24.44 -10.45 9.66
CA PHE A 351 25.49 -10.57 10.68
C PHE A 351 26.02 -9.22 11.11
N LEU A 352 26.41 -9.10 12.38
CA LEU A 352 27.05 -7.88 12.88
C LEU A 352 28.51 -7.83 12.41
N VAL A 353 28.90 -6.70 11.83
CA VAL A 353 30.29 -6.40 11.51
C VAL A 353 30.98 -5.90 12.79
N THR A 354 31.99 -6.62 13.24
CA THR A 354 32.76 -6.30 14.47
C THR A 354 33.88 -5.31 14.19
N GLU A 355 34.50 -5.41 13.02
CA GLU A 355 35.54 -4.50 12.54
C GLU A 355 35.32 -4.17 11.06
N ALA A 356 35.59 -2.92 10.68
CA ALA A 356 35.51 -2.47 9.29
C ALA A 356 36.62 -1.46 8.99
N VAL A 357 37.55 -1.85 8.12
CA VAL A 357 38.64 -1.00 7.63
C VAL A 357 38.35 -0.62 6.18
N PRO A 358 38.20 0.68 5.84
CA PRO A 358 38.02 1.11 4.46
C PRO A 358 39.19 0.68 3.57
N VAL A 359 38.89 0.19 2.38
CA VAL A 359 39.89 -0.17 1.37
C VAL A 359 39.72 0.79 0.19
N ARG A 360 40.83 1.40 -0.25
CA ARG A 360 40.81 2.32 -1.39
C ARG A 360 40.45 1.56 -2.67
N GLY A 361 39.39 1.98 -3.34
CA GLY A 361 38.90 1.38 -4.57
C GLY A 361 38.13 2.42 -5.40
N PRO A 362 37.39 1.99 -6.43
CA PRO A 362 36.49 2.86 -7.18
C PRO A 362 35.46 3.52 -6.25
N ASP A 363 35.15 4.80 -6.51
CA ASP A 363 34.15 5.56 -5.75
C ASP A 363 32.72 5.36 -6.29
N SER A 364 32.59 4.73 -7.46
CA SER A 364 31.32 4.46 -8.13
C SER A 364 31.29 3.07 -8.75
N PHE A 365 30.12 2.46 -8.73
CA PHE A 365 29.81 1.22 -9.43
C PHE A 365 28.75 1.48 -10.49
N THR A 366 29.00 1.00 -11.71
CA THR A 366 28.04 1.03 -12.82
C THR A 366 27.64 -0.40 -13.14
N THR A 367 26.33 -0.68 -13.08
CA THR A 367 25.80 -1.99 -13.46
C THR A 367 25.49 -2.04 -14.95
N THR A 368 25.61 -3.23 -15.54
CA THR A 368 25.17 -3.51 -16.92
C THR A 368 23.74 -4.07 -16.99
N ILE A 369 23.09 -4.22 -15.83
CA ILE A 369 21.75 -4.76 -15.72
C ILE A 369 20.74 -3.62 -15.66
N GLY A 370 19.88 -3.57 -16.66
CA GLY A 370 18.76 -2.66 -16.71
C GLY A 370 17.83 -2.79 -15.51
N GLY A 371 17.54 -1.64 -14.93
CA GLY A 371 16.53 -1.45 -13.89
C GLY A 371 15.41 -0.55 -14.41
N TYR A 372 14.27 -0.51 -13.72
CA TYR A 372 13.13 0.32 -14.11
C TYR A 372 12.90 1.38 -13.04
N TYR A 373 12.73 2.66 -13.41
CA TYR A 373 12.27 3.78 -12.55
C TYR A 373 12.48 3.62 -11.03
N GLY A 374 13.74 3.58 -10.58
CA GLY A 374 14.12 3.59 -9.16
C GLY A 374 14.50 2.22 -8.60
N PHE A 375 14.33 1.15 -9.37
CA PHE A 375 14.75 -0.20 -8.99
C PHE A 375 16.18 -0.49 -9.45
N PHE A 376 17.14 -0.37 -8.54
CA PHE A 376 18.55 -0.68 -8.80
C PHE A 376 18.81 -2.19 -8.74
N LYS A 377 19.11 -2.78 -9.90
CA LYS A 377 19.45 -4.20 -10.04
C LYS A 377 20.92 -4.31 -10.45
N TYR A 378 21.60 -5.34 -9.97
CA TYR A 378 22.98 -5.62 -10.34
C TYR A 378 23.36 -7.05 -10.00
N GLY A 379 24.46 -7.55 -10.57
CA GLY A 379 25.03 -8.84 -10.21
C GLY A 379 26.15 -8.65 -9.19
N GLU A 380 26.20 -9.48 -8.15
CA GLU A 380 27.30 -9.43 -7.16
C GLU A 380 28.67 -9.64 -7.83
N LYS A 381 28.71 -10.43 -8.91
CA LYS A 381 29.91 -10.66 -9.72
C LYS A 381 30.45 -9.38 -10.35
N GLU A 382 29.59 -8.45 -10.77
CA GLU A 382 30.01 -7.16 -11.34
C GLU A 382 30.72 -6.32 -10.29
N VAL A 383 30.21 -6.33 -9.04
CA VAL A 383 30.82 -5.62 -7.92
C VAL A 383 32.16 -6.27 -7.53
N LYS A 384 32.21 -7.61 -7.47
CA LYS A 384 33.47 -8.33 -7.21
C LYS A 384 34.54 -8.04 -8.25
N ALA A 385 34.17 -7.90 -9.53
CA ALA A 385 35.11 -7.63 -10.61
C ALA A 385 35.84 -6.29 -10.46
N ILE A 386 35.23 -5.31 -9.78
CA ILE A 386 35.84 -4.00 -9.52
C ILE A 386 36.40 -3.86 -8.10
N ALA A 387 36.28 -4.90 -7.27
CA ALA A 387 36.72 -4.86 -5.89
C ALA A 387 38.26 -4.77 -5.81
N PRO A 388 38.82 -3.84 -5.00
CA PRO A 388 40.26 -3.75 -4.81
C PRO A 388 40.80 -5.00 -4.07
N PRO A 389 42.09 -5.32 -4.21
CA PRO A 389 42.71 -6.42 -3.47
C PRO A 389 42.43 -6.31 -1.97
N HIS A 390 42.16 -7.45 -1.34
CA HIS A 390 41.86 -7.60 0.09
C HIS A 390 40.51 -7.05 0.58
N ALA A 391 39.71 -6.39 -0.26
CA ALA A 391 38.33 -6.09 0.10
C ALA A 391 37.49 -7.38 0.14
N ASN A 392 36.77 -7.60 1.22
CA ASN A 392 35.77 -8.67 1.38
C ASN A 392 34.36 -8.12 1.61
N ALA A 393 34.16 -6.81 1.46
CA ALA A 393 32.84 -6.22 1.58
C ALA A 393 32.73 -4.90 0.82
N TYR A 394 31.49 -4.49 0.55
CA TYR A 394 31.16 -3.20 -0.04
C TYR A 394 29.90 -2.59 0.57
N LEU A 395 29.75 -1.27 0.45
CA LEU A 395 28.59 -0.51 0.89
C LEU A 395 28.24 0.53 -0.18
N PHE A 396 26.98 0.61 -0.59
CA PHE A 396 26.50 1.75 -1.35
C PHE A 396 26.21 2.93 -0.43
N THR A 397 26.70 4.12 -0.79
CA THR A 397 26.67 5.31 0.10
C THR A 397 25.80 6.46 -0.41
N GLY A 398 24.97 6.22 -1.41
CA GLY A 398 24.07 7.22 -1.98
C GLY A 398 22.97 6.58 -2.81
N GLU A 399 22.22 7.41 -3.51
CA GLU A 399 21.15 6.97 -4.41
C GLU A 399 21.70 6.63 -5.81
N PRO A 400 21.12 5.64 -6.50
CA PRO A 400 21.46 5.35 -7.88
C PRO A 400 21.07 6.52 -8.80
N THR A 401 21.94 6.83 -9.77
CA THR A 401 21.70 7.80 -10.85
C THR A 401 21.51 7.06 -12.17
N PHE A 402 20.57 7.54 -12.98
CA PHE A 402 20.30 7.00 -14.32
C PHE A 402 21.28 7.57 -15.33
N LEU A 403 22.04 6.70 -16.01
CA LEU A 403 22.86 7.09 -17.16
C LEU A 403 22.15 6.75 -18.48
N SER A 404 21.47 5.60 -18.54
CA SER A 404 20.61 5.15 -19.64
C SER A 404 19.63 4.08 -19.13
N GLU A 405 18.69 3.59 -19.97
CA GLU A 405 17.73 2.54 -19.57
C GLU A 405 18.40 1.30 -18.97
N ASP A 406 19.59 0.95 -19.47
CA ASP A 406 20.32 -0.26 -19.06
C ASP A 406 21.49 -0.01 -18.09
N HIS A 407 21.79 1.26 -17.77
CA HIS A 407 22.96 1.61 -16.97
C HIS A 407 22.59 2.56 -15.82
N HIS A 408 22.78 2.05 -14.61
CA HIS A 408 22.70 2.82 -13.37
C HIS A 408 24.08 2.93 -12.74
N ILE A 409 24.38 4.11 -12.20
CA ILE A 409 25.60 4.35 -11.42
C ILE A 409 25.25 4.65 -9.97
N ILE A 410 26.01 4.11 -9.03
CA ILE A 410 25.80 4.33 -7.60
C ILE A 410 27.14 4.54 -6.88
N PRO A 411 27.23 5.46 -5.91
CA PRO A 411 28.42 5.59 -5.08
C PRO A 411 28.67 4.33 -4.25
N ILE A 412 29.89 3.81 -4.28
CA ILE A 412 30.30 2.57 -3.60
C ILE A 412 31.55 2.81 -2.76
N LYS A 413 31.67 2.10 -1.64
CA LYS A 413 32.91 2.00 -0.85
C LYS A 413 33.21 0.55 -0.52
N PHE A 414 34.50 0.20 -0.57
CA PHE A 414 34.98 -1.14 -0.23
C PHE A 414 35.60 -1.18 1.16
N TYR A 415 35.52 -2.34 1.79
CA TYR A 415 36.00 -2.57 3.14
C TYR A 415 36.67 -3.94 3.26
N LYS A 416 37.62 -4.02 4.19
CA LYS A 416 38.01 -5.26 4.86
C LYS A 416 37.23 -5.32 6.17
N VAL A 417 36.42 -6.35 6.35
CA VAL A 417 35.57 -6.52 7.52
C VAL A 417 35.83 -7.83 8.24
N GLU A 418 35.62 -7.80 9.55
CA GLU A 418 35.42 -8.96 10.40
C GLU A 418 33.95 -9.05 10.82
N VAL A 419 33.42 -10.26 10.85
CA VAL A 419 31.99 -10.50 11.04
C VAL A 419 31.78 -11.54 12.13
N ASP A 420 30.90 -11.25 13.09
CA ASP A 420 30.45 -12.24 14.06
C ASP A 420 29.44 -13.20 13.40
N ILE A 421 29.95 -14.33 12.92
CA ILE A 421 29.16 -15.39 12.28
C ILE A 421 28.56 -16.39 13.29
N SER A 422 28.79 -16.20 14.59
CA SER A 422 28.24 -17.09 15.63
C SER A 422 26.74 -16.85 15.87
N ARG A 423 26.25 -15.64 15.55
CA ARG A 423 24.85 -15.24 15.71
C ARG A 423 24.38 -14.48 14.49
N ARG A 424 23.20 -14.85 14.00
CA ARG A 424 22.53 -14.18 12.88
C ARG A 424 21.28 -13.47 13.34
N LEU A 425 21.02 -12.32 12.76
CA LEU A 425 19.79 -11.58 12.90
C LEU A 425 18.71 -12.28 12.06
N ILE A 426 17.52 -12.53 12.63
CA ILE A 426 16.41 -13.08 11.84
C ILE A 426 15.90 -12.06 10.82
N LYS A 427 15.44 -12.53 9.66
CA LYS A 427 14.82 -11.67 8.63
C LYS A 427 13.58 -10.97 9.19
N ALA A 428 13.31 -9.74 8.72
CA ALA A 428 12.09 -9.02 9.07
C ALA A 428 10.83 -9.83 8.71
N SER A 429 10.84 -10.59 7.61
CA SER A 429 9.76 -11.50 7.23
C SER A 429 9.44 -12.58 8.27
N LYS A 430 10.42 -13.02 9.09
CA LYS A 430 10.18 -13.95 10.20
C LYS A 430 9.48 -13.26 11.37
N ILE A 431 9.82 -12.00 11.64
CA ILE A 431 9.15 -11.17 12.64
C ILE A 431 7.71 -10.88 12.18
N ALA A 432 7.54 -10.49 10.91
CA ALA A 432 6.24 -10.22 10.31
C ALA A 432 5.28 -11.41 10.45
N ASN A 433 5.79 -12.65 10.37
CA ASN A 433 4.98 -13.87 10.53
C ASN A 433 4.74 -14.30 11.99
N ASP A 434 5.37 -13.66 12.98
CA ASP A 434 5.22 -13.97 14.40
C ASP A 434 4.36 -12.91 15.10
N PHE A 435 3.05 -13.20 15.18
CA PHE A 435 2.08 -12.33 15.84
C PHE A 435 2.46 -11.98 17.28
N ASP A 436 2.94 -12.94 18.07
CA ASP A 436 3.22 -12.67 19.49
C ASP A 436 4.43 -11.75 19.62
N THR A 437 5.42 -11.92 18.75
CA THR A 437 6.55 -10.99 18.66
C THR A 437 6.09 -9.60 18.23
N LEU A 438 5.29 -9.45 17.18
CA LEU A 438 4.76 -8.15 16.75
C LEU A 438 4.02 -7.44 17.89
N MET A 439 3.14 -8.17 18.61
CA MET A 439 2.33 -7.60 19.68
C MET A 439 3.13 -7.16 20.91
N LYS A 440 4.35 -7.67 21.13
CA LYS A 440 5.23 -7.19 22.20
C LYS A 440 5.70 -5.75 21.98
N TYR A 441 5.74 -5.30 20.72
CA TYR A 441 6.24 -3.98 20.33
C TYR A 441 5.14 -2.97 19.99
N VAL A 442 3.87 -3.35 20.17
CA VAL A 442 2.76 -2.40 20.12
C VAL A 442 2.82 -1.51 21.37
N LYS A 443 2.85 -0.19 21.17
CA LYS A 443 2.91 0.80 22.25
C LYS A 443 1.54 1.39 22.57
#